data_AF-A0A925U5S5-F1
#
_entry.id   AF-A0A925U5S5-F1
#
_cell.length_a   1.000
_cell.length_b   1.000
_cell.length_c   1.000
_cell.angle_alpha   90.00
_cell.angle_beta   90.00
_cell.angle_gamma   90.00
#
_symmetry.space_group_name_H-M   'P 1'
#
loop_
_entity.id
_entity.type
_entity.pdbx_description
1 polymer ?
#
loop_
_entity_poly.entity_id
_entity_poly.type
_entity_poly.pdbx_seq_one_letter_code
_entity_poly.pdbx_strand_id
1 'polypeptide(L)'
;MKTLTLYAIAITMAMAVISCKKNDQTDPESKTELLKIANGYALGAAAKVELYAKTDLKTGFNEIYVAVFDSISGSRINSGEIALKPIMQMLMNGAAMSHSAPSENPESAQAINGLFPAAAVFTMPSSGESGKWFIEVTVKNNTNNKQGKASIPVSVSDGTEPRVLTVTSLINSEKYIVSYIEPITPKVGVNDFEILINRKTDGMTYPPANNLSVQITPEMPDMGHGSPNNINPVFIKNGHYKGKVNFTMTGLWEINLTLKDETGQLIRNDAFFKVTF
;
A
#
# COMPACT_ATOMS: atom_id res chain seq x y z
N MET A 1 -35.94 -90.40 1.70
CA MET A 1 -34.72 -90.85 1.00
C MET A 1 -33.76 -89.67 0.90
N LYS A 2 -32.50 -89.91 1.28
CA LYS A 2 -31.28 -89.14 0.95
C LYS A 2 -31.07 -87.76 1.61
N THR A 3 -30.31 -87.84 2.70
CA THR A 3 -29.31 -86.88 3.23
C THR A 3 -28.51 -86.13 2.17
N LEU A 4 -28.10 -84.87 2.45
CA LEU A 4 -26.75 -84.33 2.14
C LEU A 4 -26.60 -82.95 2.83
N THR A 5 -25.88 -82.84 3.94
CA THR A 5 -24.43 -82.52 4.07
C THR A 5 -24.16 -81.02 4.12
N LEU A 6 -23.69 -80.60 5.30
CA LEU A 6 -23.21 -79.29 5.71
C LEU A 6 -21.94 -78.89 4.92
N TYR A 7 -21.88 -77.67 4.39
CA TYR A 7 -20.62 -77.02 4.03
C TYR A 7 -20.56 -75.63 4.68
N ALA A 8 -19.63 -75.50 5.62
CA ALA A 8 -19.24 -74.24 6.21
C ALA A 8 -18.40 -73.46 5.19
N ILE A 9 -18.87 -72.28 4.80
CA ILE A 9 -18.08 -71.32 4.03
C ILE A 9 -17.67 -70.20 4.98
N ALA A 10 -16.38 -70.18 5.33
CA ALA A 10 -15.75 -69.07 6.03
C ALA A 10 -15.61 -67.90 5.05
N ILE A 11 -16.34 -66.81 5.30
CA ILE A 11 -16.19 -65.54 4.58
C ILE A 11 -15.15 -64.71 5.34
N THR A 12 -13.93 -64.68 4.83
CA THR A 12 -12.89 -63.73 5.22
C THR A 12 -13.26 -62.34 4.70
N MET A 13 -13.64 -61.45 5.61
CA MET A 13 -13.94 -60.04 5.35
C MET A 13 -12.62 -59.25 5.27
N ALA A 14 -12.22 -58.84 4.06
CA ALA A 14 -11.08 -57.96 3.86
C ALA A 14 -11.47 -56.53 4.25
N MET A 15 -10.92 -56.02 5.36
CA MET A 15 -10.99 -54.59 5.70
C MET A 15 -9.98 -53.83 4.85
N ALA A 16 -10.46 -53.01 3.92
CA ALA A 16 -9.65 -52.00 3.27
C ALA A 16 -9.48 -50.81 4.22
N VAL A 17 -8.32 -50.69 4.87
CA VAL A 17 -7.91 -49.47 5.57
C VAL A 17 -7.45 -48.44 4.54
N ILE A 18 -8.31 -47.46 4.25
CA ILE A 18 -7.93 -46.26 3.49
C ILE A 18 -7.11 -45.38 4.43
N SER A 19 -5.79 -45.49 4.33
CA SER A 19 -4.85 -44.59 4.98
C SER A 19 -4.85 -43.24 4.27
N CYS A 20 -5.63 -42.29 4.75
CA CYS A 20 -5.46 -40.88 4.41
C CYS A 20 -4.07 -40.41 4.86
N LYS A 21 -3.13 -40.27 3.91
CA LYS A 21 -1.90 -39.52 4.16
C LYS A 21 -2.29 -38.06 4.41
N LYS A 22 -2.27 -37.64 5.67
CA LYS A 22 -2.18 -36.22 6.03
C LYS A 22 -0.86 -35.72 5.47
N ASN A 23 -0.94 -34.97 4.38
CA ASN A 23 0.17 -34.17 3.92
C ASN A 23 0.12 -32.87 4.74
N ASP A 24 0.80 -32.86 5.89
CA ASP A 24 1.09 -31.63 6.62
C ASP A 24 2.12 -30.84 5.81
N GLN A 25 1.60 -30.10 4.83
CA GLN A 25 2.33 -29.00 4.23
C GLN A 25 1.98 -27.78 5.07
N THR A 26 2.86 -27.45 6.01
CA THR A 26 2.87 -26.15 6.69
C THR A 26 2.98 -25.07 5.62
N ASP A 27 1.86 -24.41 5.32
CA ASP A 27 1.82 -23.19 4.53
C ASP A 27 2.33 -22.05 5.41
N PRO A 28 3.50 -21.45 5.13
CA PRO A 28 4.00 -20.33 5.90
C PRO A 28 3.54 -19.05 5.20
N GLU A 29 2.42 -18.49 5.65
CA GLU A 29 2.20 -17.04 5.84
C GLU A 29 0.71 -16.76 6.06
N SER A 30 0.45 -15.94 7.07
CA SER A 30 -0.85 -15.38 7.40
C SER A 30 -1.58 -14.91 6.12
N LYS A 31 -2.72 -15.53 5.77
CA LYS A 31 -3.72 -14.92 4.89
C LYS A 31 -4.21 -13.65 5.58
N THR A 32 -3.53 -12.53 5.36
CA THR A 32 -4.05 -11.22 5.73
C THR A 32 -5.27 -10.99 4.83
N GLU A 33 -6.47 -11.16 5.38
CA GLU A 33 -7.71 -10.91 4.66
C GLU A 33 -7.76 -9.43 4.25
N LEU A 34 -7.81 -9.17 2.94
CA LEU A 34 -7.93 -7.81 2.43
C LEU A 34 -9.37 -7.31 2.56
N LEU A 35 -9.53 -6.08 3.03
CA LEU A 35 -10.81 -5.38 3.09
C LEU A 35 -11.15 -4.83 1.71
N LYS A 36 -12.40 -5.02 1.28
CA LYS A 36 -12.92 -4.35 0.08
C LYS A 36 -13.24 -2.90 0.42
N ILE A 37 -12.52 -1.98 -0.21
CA ILE A 37 -12.66 -0.53 0.02
C ILE A 37 -13.82 0.05 -0.79
N ALA A 38 -13.82 -0.22 -2.10
CA ALA A 38 -14.81 0.33 -3.00
C ALA A 38 -14.82 -0.44 -4.33
N ASN A 39 -15.76 -0.11 -5.20
CA ASN A 39 -15.79 -0.64 -6.57
C ASN A 39 -16.42 0.36 -7.53
N GLY A 40 -16.14 0.17 -8.82
CA GLY A 40 -16.76 0.93 -9.90
C GLY A 40 -16.58 0.22 -11.24
N TYR A 41 -16.95 0.91 -12.31
CA TYR A 41 -16.94 0.32 -13.65
C TYR A 41 -16.12 1.18 -14.62
N ALA A 42 -15.15 0.55 -15.26
CA ALA A 42 -14.43 1.09 -16.41
C ALA A 42 -15.16 0.62 -17.68
N LEU A 43 -16.32 1.24 -17.96
CA LEU A 43 -17.25 0.78 -19.01
C LEU A 43 -16.59 0.65 -20.38
N GLY A 44 -15.66 1.56 -20.74
CA GLY A 44 -14.91 1.48 -21.99
C GLY A 44 -14.08 0.19 -22.15
N ALA A 45 -13.62 -0.41 -21.04
CA ALA A 45 -12.88 -1.67 -21.03
C ALA A 45 -13.78 -2.91 -20.85
N ALA A 46 -15.10 -2.71 -20.72
CA ALA A 46 -16.05 -3.73 -20.25
C ALA A 46 -15.59 -4.38 -18.93
N ALA A 47 -15.10 -3.55 -18.00
CA ALA A 47 -14.48 -4.03 -16.77
C ALA A 47 -15.15 -3.45 -15.53
N LYS A 48 -15.39 -4.30 -14.53
CA LYS A 48 -15.64 -3.92 -13.14
C LYS A 48 -14.30 -3.89 -12.40
N VAL A 49 -14.09 -2.84 -11.62
CA VAL A 49 -12.89 -2.63 -10.82
C VAL A 49 -13.28 -2.65 -9.35
N GLU A 50 -12.55 -3.44 -8.56
CA GLU A 50 -12.71 -3.48 -7.10
C GLU A 50 -11.37 -3.11 -6.45
N LEU A 51 -11.43 -2.25 -5.44
CA LEU A 51 -10.27 -1.79 -4.68
C LEU A 51 -10.25 -2.48 -3.34
N TYR A 52 -9.08 -2.99 -2.96
CA TYR A 52 -8.85 -3.67 -1.69
C TYR A 52 -7.65 -3.05 -0.96
N ALA A 53 -7.64 -3.10 0.37
CA ALA A 53 -6.50 -2.73 1.20
C ALA A 53 -6.49 -3.55 2.51
N LYS A 54 -5.39 -3.52 3.26
CA LYS A 54 -5.29 -4.24 4.54
C LYS A 54 -6.11 -3.59 5.66
N THR A 55 -6.29 -2.28 5.58
CA THR A 55 -7.09 -1.46 6.52
C THR A 55 -7.88 -0.42 5.74
N ASP A 56 -8.79 0.29 6.40
CA ASP A 56 -9.36 1.52 5.85
C ASP A 56 -8.27 2.52 5.46
N LEU A 57 -8.55 3.33 4.43
CA LEU A 57 -7.60 4.29 3.89
C LEU A 57 -7.38 5.47 4.84
N LYS A 58 -6.12 5.83 5.06
CA LYS A 58 -5.72 6.94 5.92
C LYS A 58 -4.86 7.95 5.19
N THR A 59 -4.68 9.14 5.77
CA THR A 59 -3.62 10.05 5.34
C THR A 59 -2.24 9.39 5.50
N GLY A 60 -1.38 9.55 4.49
CA GLY A 60 -0.15 8.77 4.35
C GLY A 60 -0.16 7.78 3.19
N PHE A 61 0.82 6.89 3.17
CA PHE A 61 0.97 5.83 2.19
C PHE A 61 -0.02 4.69 2.46
N ASN A 62 -0.75 4.27 1.42
CA ASN A 62 -1.70 3.16 1.50
C ASN A 62 -1.42 2.17 0.37
N GLU A 63 -1.17 0.91 0.75
CA GLU A 63 -1.16 -0.20 -0.21
C GLU A 63 -2.58 -0.46 -0.70
N ILE A 64 -2.74 -0.53 -2.02
CA ILE A 64 -4.02 -0.74 -2.69
C ILE A 64 -3.87 -1.92 -3.65
N TYR A 65 -4.81 -2.85 -3.61
CA TYR A 65 -4.83 -3.99 -4.50
C TYR A 65 -6.05 -3.87 -5.41
N VAL A 66 -5.81 -3.84 -6.72
CA VAL A 66 -6.87 -3.70 -7.72
C VAL A 66 -7.25 -5.09 -8.22
N ALA A 67 -8.51 -5.46 -8.09
CA ALA A 67 -9.09 -6.62 -8.76
C ALA A 67 -9.93 -6.17 -9.95
N VAL A 68 -9.76 -6.81 -11.09
CA VAL A 68 -10.47 -6.48 -12.33
C VAL A 68 -11.28 -7.69 -12.79
N PHE A 69 -12.53 -7.45 -13.18
CA PHE A 69 -13.46 -8.48 -13.63
C PHE A 69 -14.12 -8.04 -14.92
N ASP A 70 -14.41 -8.98 -15.81
CA ASP A 70 -15.26 -8.73 -16.96
C ASP A 70 -16.66 -8.33 -16.46
N SER A 71 -17.19 -7.20 -16.95
CA SER A 71 -18.41 -6.61 -16.39
C SER A 71 -19.69 -7.36 -16.75
N ILE A 72 -19.63 -8.35 -17.66
CA ILE A 72 -20.78 -9.14 -18.10
C ILE A 72 -20.74 -10.54 -17.47
N SER A 73 -19.64 -11.26 -17.64
CA SER A 73 -19.47 -12.64 -17.16
C SER A 73 -19.06 -12.73 -15.70
N GLY A 74 -18.49 -11.66 -15.12
CA GLY A 74 -17.94 -11.67 -13.76
C GLY A 74 -16.60 -12.42 -13.65
N SER A 75 -16.03 -12.88 -14.76
CA SER A 75 -14.75 -13.60 -14.78
C SER A 75 -13.59 -12.68 -14.43
N ARG A 76 -12.57 -13.19 -13.73
CA ARG A 76 -11.38 -12.41 -13.38
C ARG A 76 -10.59 -12.04 -14.63
N ILE A 77 -10.14 -10.79 -14.72
CA ILE A 77 -9.19 -10.32 -15.73
C ILE A 77 -7.82 -10.23 -15.06
N ASN A 78 -6.95 -11.18 -15.37
CA ASN A 78 -5.59 -11.25 -14.82
C ASN A 78 -4.53 -10.61 -15.71
N SER A 79 -4.89 -10.19 -16.93
CA SER A 79 -3.97 -9.51 -17.84
C SER A 79 -4.55 -8.17 -18.31
N GLY A 80 -3.86 -7.08 -17.96
CA GLY A 80 -4.22 -5.73 -18.34
C GLY A 80 -3.23 -4.71 -17.78
N GLU A 81 -3.11 -3.57 -18.46
CA GLU A 81 -2.37 -2.43 -17.92
C GLU A 81 -3.30 -1.60 -17.04
N ILE A 82 -2.89 -1.37 -15.80
CA ILE A 82 -3.65 -0.63 -14.80
C ILE A 82 -2.89 0.63 -14.44
N ALA A 83 -3.57 1.77 -14.47
CA ALA A 83 -3.02 3.04 -13.98
C ALA A 83 -3.97 3.65 -12.97
N LEU A 84 -3.44 3.96 -11.78
CA LEU A 84 -4.14 4.52 -10.64
C LEU A 84 -3.79 6.00 -10.50
N LYS A 85 -4.79 6.83 -10.23
CA LYS A 85 -4.59 8.26 -9.92
C LYS A 85 -5.57 8.71 -8.83
N PRO A 86 -5.10 9.07 -7.63
CA PRO A 86 -5.96 9.63 -6.60
C PRO A 86 -6.29 11.08 -6.98
N ILE A 87 -7.56 11.46 -6.89
CA ILE A 87 -8.06 12.80 -7.18
C ILE A 87 -8.95 13.25 -6.03
N MET A 88 -8.60 14.37 -5.42
CA MET A 88 -9.47 15.07 -4.48
C MET A 88 -10.24 16.14 -5.24
N GLN A 89 -11.55 16.17 -5.00
CA GLN A 89 -12.43 17.25 -5.46
C GLN A 89 -12.92 18.03 -4.25
N MET A 90 -12.75 19.34 -4.27
CA MET A 90 -13.17 20.23 -3.19
C MET A 90 -13.70 21.56 -3.74
N LEU A 91 -14.49 22.26 -2.92
CA LEU A 91 -14.90 23.62 -3.22
C LEU A 91 -13.96 24.58 -2.49
N MET A 92 -13.39 25.54 -3.21
CA MET A 92 -12.55 26.59 -2.64
C MET A 92 -13.11 27.93 -3.11
N ASN A 93 -13.52 28.79 -2.17
CA ASN A 93 -14.16 30.09 -2.45
C ASN A 93 -15.34 30.00 -3.43
N GLY A 94 -16.15 28.93 -3.31
CA GLY A 94 -17.32 28.70 -4.18
C GLY A 94 -17.00 28.12 -5.56
N ALA A 95 -15.72 27.93 -5.92
CA ALA A 95 -15.31 27.29 -7.16
C ALA A 95 -14.89 25.83 -6.94
N ALA A 96 -15.23 24.95 -7.88
CA ALA A 96 -14.76 23.56 -7.87
C ALA A 96 -13.27 23.51 -8.23
N MET A 97 -12.48 22.92 -7.33
CA MET A 97 -11.06 22.71 -7.47
C MET A 97 -10.76 21.21 -7.36
N SER A 98 -9.74 20.77 -8.08
CA SER A 98 -9.22 19.41 -7.95
C SER A 98 -7.71 19.42 -7.79
N HIS A 99 -7.21 18.50 -6.98
CA HIS A 99 -5.80 18.17 -6.94
C HIS A 99 -5.64 16.65 -6.87
N SER A 100 -4.45 16.17 -7.18
CA SER A 100 -4.07 14.77 -7.10
C SER A 100 -3.06 14.55 -5.97
N ALA A 101 -2.59 13.32 -5.85
CA ALA A 101 -1.57 12.93 -4.89
C ALA A 101 -0.62 11.89 -5.51
N PRO A 102 0.55 11.62 -4.89
CA PRO A 102 1.43 10.55 -5.33
C PRO A 102 0.72 9.20 -5.38
N SER A 103 1.11 8.35 -6.34
CA SER A 103 0.61 6.98 -6.47
C SER A 103 1.64 6.10 -7.18
N GLU A 104 1.53 4.80 -6.93
CA GLU A 104 2.30 3.76 -7.59
C GLU A 104 1.36 2.87 -8.40
N ASN A 105 1.74 2.65 -9.65
CA ASN A 105 1.04 1.73 -10.53
C ASN A 105 1.62 0.32 -10.38
N PRO A 106 0.84 -0.72 -10.73
CA PRO A 106 1.36 -2.07 -10.80
C PRO A 106 2.57 -2.18 -11.73
N GLU A 107 3.60 -2.89 -11.27
CA GLU A 107 4.85 -3.08 -12.03
C GLU A 107 4.67 -3.98 -13.25
N SER A 108 3.60 -4.78 -13.27
CA SER A 108 3.32 -5.78 -14.29
C SER A 108 1.89 -5.65 -14.80
N ALA A 109 1.72 -5.94 -16.10
CA ALA A 109 0.41 -6.13 -16.71
C ALA A 109 -0.23 -7.49 -16.37
N GLN A 110 0.42 -8.31 -15.53
CA GLN A 110 -0.12 -9.56 -15.01
C GLN A 110 -0.43 -9.44 -13.53
N ALA A 111 -1.63 -9.87 -13.15
CA ALA A 111 -2.07 -9.88 -11.78
C ALA A 111 -1.38 -11.00 -10.98
N ILE A 112 -1.03 -10.69 -9.73
CA ILE A 112 -0.46 -11.64 -8.77
C ILE A 112 -1.60 -12.13 -7.89
N ASN A 113 -1.91 -13.43 -7.91
CA ASN A 113 -3.07 -14.01 -7.22
C ASN A 113 -4.38 -13.28 -7.57
N GLY A 114 -4.49 -12.84 -8.82
CA GLY A 114 -5.63 -12.09 -9.36
C GLY A 114 -5.67 -10.60 -8.98
N LEU A 115 -4.71 -10.09 -8.22
CA LEU A 115 -4.64 -8.69 -7.80
C LEU A 115 -3.51 -7.96 -8.50
N PHE A 116 -3.72 -6.69 -8.82
CA PHE A 116 -2.67 -5.78 -9.28
C PHE A 116 -2.27 -4.88 -8.11
N PRO A 117 -1.07 -5.06 -7.51
CA PRO A 117 -0.60 -4.22 -6.40
C PRO A 117 -0.31 -2.80 -6.89
N ALA A 118 -0.75 -1.82 -6.12
CA ALA A 118 -0.60 -0.39 -6.37
C ALA A 118 -0.51 0.33 -5.02
N ALA A 119 -0.29 1.65 -5.04
CA ALA A 119 -0.36 2.46 -3.83
C ALA A 119 -0.83 3.88 -4.12
N ALA A 120 -1.32 4.55 -3.07
CA ALA A 120 -1.62 5.98 -3.11
C ALA A 120 -1.18 6.66 -1.81
N VAL A 121 -0.69 7.89 -1.92
CA VAL A 121 -0.34 8.73 -0.78
C VAL A 121 -1.38 9.82 -0.62
N PHE A 122 -2.30 9.70 0.33
CA PHE A 122 -3.28 10.77 0.58
C PHE A 122 -2.68 11.84 1.48
N THR A 123 -2.59 13.07 0.97
CA THR A 123 -1.96 14.19 1.70
C THR A 123 -2.87 14.86 2.72
N MET A 124 -4.17 14.55 2.70
CA MET A 124 -5.18 15.10 3.62
C MET A 124 -6.42 14.20 3.65
N PRO A 125 -7.22 14.22 4.73
CA PRO A 125 -8.39 13.35 4.85
C PRO A 125 -9.52 13.84 3.94
N SER A 126 -10.54 13.01 3.76
CA SER A 126 -11.83 13.43 3.24
C SER A 126 -12.54 14.37 4.23
N SER A 127 -13.26 15.36 3.72
CA SER A 127 -14.03 16.31 4.56
C SER A 127 -15.44 16.53 4.04
N GLY A 128 -16.46 16.22 4.85
CA GLY A 128 -17.87 16.59 4.61
C GLY A 128 -18.39 16.38 3.17
N GLU A 129 -19.18 17.35 2.68
CA GLU A 129 -19.74 17.32 1.32
C GLU A 129 -18.76 17.84 0.25
N SER A 130 -17.72 18.59 0.65
CA SER A 130 -16.67 19.15 -0.22
C SER A 130 -15.28 18.72 0.27
N GLY A 131 -14.55 17.97 -0.55
CA GLY A 131 -13.30 17.31 -0.15
C GLY A 131 -13.41 15.79 -0.22
N LYS A 132 -13.90 15.28 -1.35
CA LYS A 132 -14.07 13.84 -1.59
C LYS A 132 -12.88 13.32 -2.37
N TRP A 133 -12.36 12.18 -1.95
CA TRP A 133 -11.34 11.47 -2.69
C TRP A 133 -11.99 10.48 -3.66
N PHE A 134 -11.42 10.42 -4.85
CA PHE A 134 -11.68 9.41 -5.85
C PHE A 134 -10.37 8.74 -6.19
N ILE A 135 -10.42 7.45 -6.46
CA ILE A 135 -9.35 6.75 -7.14
C ILE A 135 -9.81 6.55 -8.58
N GLU A 136 -9.18 7.26 -9.51
CA GLU A 136 -9.35 7.00 -10.92
C GLU A 136 -8.49 5.80 -11.31
N VAL A 137 -9.13 4.75 -11.83
CA VAL A 137 -8.44 3.55 -12.33
C VAL A 137 -8.67 3.45 -13.83
N THR A 138 -7.61 3.63 -14.60
CA THR A 138 -7.60 3.33 -16.02
C THR A 138 -7.25 1.87 -16.22
N VAL A 139 -8.08 1.16 -16.98
CA VAL A 139 -7.91 -0.26 -17.31
C VAL A 139 -7.76 -0.38 -18.82
N LYS A 140 -6.64 -0.94 -19.27
CA LYS A 140 -6.48 -1.47 -20.62
C LYS A 140 -6.56 -2.99 -20.53
N ASN A 141 -7.69 -3.55 -20.94
CA ASN A 141 -7.97 -4.97 -20.85
C ASN A 141 -7.34 -5.70 -22.04
N ASN A 142 -6.31 -6.52 -21.78
CA ASN A 142 -5.59 -7.24 -22.83
C ASN A 142 -6.42 -8.38 -23.44
N THR A 143 -7.51 -8.81 -22.78
CA THR A 143 -8.38 -9.89 -23.28
C THR A 143 -9.22 -9.42 -24.47
N ASN A 144 -9.66 -8.17 -24.46
CA ASN A 144 -10.52 -7.60 -25.49
C ASN A 144 -9.91 -6.37 -26.21
N ASN A 145 -8.68 -5.98 -25.83
CA ASN A 145 -7.95 -4.81 -26.33
C ASN A 145 -8.70 -3.47 -26.18
N LYS A 146 -9.64 -3.37 -25.22
CA LYS A 146 -10.37 -2.13 -24.93
C LYS A 146 -9.82 -1.42 -23.71
N GLN A 147 -10.08 -0.11 -23.65
CA GLN A 147 -9.66 0.74 -22.55
C GLN A 147 -10.82 1.53 -21.98
N GLY A 148 -10.83 1.71 -20.67
CA GLY A 148 -11.82 2.50 -19.95
C GLY A 148 -11.27 3.02 -18.64
N LYS A 149 -11.97 3.98 -18.04
CA LYS A 149 -11.62 4.56 -16.73
C LYS A 149 -12.79 4.42 -15.77
N ALA A 150 -12.52 3.92 -14.58
CA ALA A 150 -13.43 3.99 -13.45
C ALA A 150 -13.03 5.17 -12.56
N SER A 151 -14.01 5.95 -12.08
CA SER A 151 -13.79 6.94 -11.02
C SER A 151 -14.51 6.46 -9.77
N ILE A 152 -13.75 6.01 -8.78
CA ILE A 152 -14.26 5.25 -7.64
C ILE A 152 -14.16 6.15 -6.40
N PRO A 153 -15.28 6.57 -5.78
CA PRO A 153 -15.24 7.36 -4.56
C PRO A 153 -14.67 6.52 -3.41
N VAL A 154 -13.81 7.13 -2.60
CA VAL A 154 -13.23 6.51 -1.41
C VAL A 154 -13.24 7.49 -0.23
N SER A 155 -13.33 6.94 0.97
CA SER A 155 -13.21 7.70 2.21
C SER A 155 -11.80 7.55 2.76
N VAL A 156 -11.18 8.67 3.10
CA VAL A 156 -9.85 8.73 3.72
C VAL A 156 -9.98 9.42 5.07
N SER A 157 -9.55 8.77 6.15
CA SER A 157 -9.51 9.40 7.48
C SER A 157 -8.10 9.84 7.86
N ASP A 158 -7.95 10.62 8.92
CA ASP A 158 -6.63 10.85 9.49
C ASP A 158 -6.15 9.65 10.32
N GLY A 159 -4.82 9.50 10.38
CA GLY A 159 -4.15 8.68 11.38
C GLY A 159 -3.98 9.41 12.71
N THR A 160 -3.62 8.68 13.76
CA THR A 160 -3.31 9.27 15.08
C THR A 160 -2.08 10.18 15.01
N GLU A 161 -1.07 9.75 14.26
CA GLU A 161 0.15 10.52 14.00
C GLU A 161 0.26 10.81 12.50
N PRO A 162 0.74 12.01 12.08
CA PRO A 162 0.96 12.31 10.68
C PRO A 162 1.92 11.31 10.02
N ARG A 163 1.49 10.69 8.91
CA ARG A 163 2.30 9.77 8.09
C ARG A 163 2.70 10.35 6.73
N VAL A 164 2.41 11.63 6.51
CA VAL A 164 2.80 12.38 5.32
C VAL A 164 3.13 13.82 5.69
N LEU A 165 4.20 14.35 5.10
CA LEU A 165 4.67 15.71 5.29
C LEU A 165 4.80 16.39 3.92
N THR A 166 4.49 17.69 3.87
CA THR A 166 4.89 18.54 2.74
C THR A 166 6.08 19.39 3.16
N VAL A 167 7.25 19.10 2.59
CA VAL A 167 8.49 19.84 2.82
C VAL A 167 8.68 20.88 1.72
N THR A 168 9.07 22.10 2.07
CA THR A 168 9.46 23.13 1.10
C THR A 168 10.97 23.33 1.16
N SER A 169 11.63 23.20 0.02
CA SER A 169 13.08 23.32 -0.13
C SER A 169 13.57 24.72 0.23
N LEU A 170 14.62 24.78 1.05
CA LEU A 170 15.34 26.01 1.38
C LEU A 170 16.16 26.56 0.20
N ILE A 171 16.39 25.74 -0.84
CA ILE A 171 17.24 26.10 -1.99
C ILE A 171 16.44 26.89 -3.03
N ASN A 172 15.27 26.38 -3.40
CA ASN A 172 14.54 26.81 -4.60
C ASN A 172 13.01 26.84 -4.41
N SER A 173 12.52 26.69 -3.17
CA SER A 173 11.08 26.61 -2.85
C SER A 173 10.31 25.45 -3.50
N GLU A 174 11.00 24.49 -4.13
CA GLU A 174 10.35 23.25 -4.58
C GLU A 174 9.74 22.49 -3.41
N LYS A 175 8.61 21.83 -3.66
CA LYS A 175 7.90 21.08 -2.63
C LYS A 175 8.08 19.58 -2.81
N TYR A 176 8.21 18.89 -1.69
CA TYR A 176 8.37 17.44 -1.61
C TYR A 176 7.27 16.88 -0.72
N ILE A 177 6.63 15.80 -1.16
CA ILE A 177 5.74 14.97 -0.35
C ILE A 177 6.60 13.84 0.20
N VAL A 178 6.75 13.79 1.53
CA VAL A 178 7.52 12.76 2.23
C VAL A 178 6.52 11.90 2.99
N SER A 179 6.49 10.60 2.71
CA SER A 179 5.53 9.64 3.28
C SER A 179 6.26 8.62 4.11
N TYR A 180 5.80 8.38 5.32
CA TYR A 180 6.29 7.32 6.19
C TYR A 180 5.60 6.00 5.84
N ILE A 181 6.38 4.94 5.61
CA ILE A 181 5.86 3.61 5.25
C ILE A 181 6.10 2.63 6.39
N GLU A 182 7.35 2.46 6.83
CA GLU A 182 7.74 1.54 7.92
C GLU A 182 8.54 2.26 9.01
N PRO A 183 8.50 1.78 10.27
CA PRO A 183 7.69 0.65 10.75
C PRO A 183 6.21 0.99 10.98
N ILE A 184 5.28 0.12 10.53
CA ILE A 184 3.85 0.22 10.85
C ILE A 184 3.58 -0.16 12.31
N THR A 185 4.22 -1.24 12.78
CA THR A 185 4.14 -1.72 14.16
C THR A 185 5.54 -1.66 14.78
N PRO A 186 5.96 -0.48 15.28
CA PRO A 186 7.28 -0.30 15.85
C PRO A 186 7.50 -1.16 17.11
N LYS A 187 8.76 -1.51 17.36
CA LYS A 187 9.18 -2.24 18.57
C LYS A 187 10.44 -1.63 19.18
N VAL A 188 10.69 -1.96 20.44
CA VAL A 188 11.98 -1.69 21.08
C VAL A 188 13.06 -2.49 20.34
N GLY A 189 14.18 -1.83 20.06
CA GLY A 189 15.27 -2.33 19.22
C GLY A 189 15.20 -1.77 17.80
N VAL A 190 15.90 -2.46 16.90
CA VAL A 190 16.04 -2.04 15.51
C VAL A 190 14.80 -2.40 14.70
N ASN A 191 14.29 -1.42 13.97
CA ASN A 191 13.16 -1.51 13.05
C ASN A 191 13.66 -1.20 11.63
N ASP A 192 13.05 -1.86 10.64
CA ASP A 192 13.19 -1.41 9.26
C ASP A 192 12.45 -0.08 9.11
N PHE A 193 13.10 0.86 8.43
CA PHE A 193 12.56 2.20 8.22
C PHE A 193 12.47 2.48 6.73
N GLU A 194 11.31 2.92 6.29
CA GLU A 194 11.06 3.20 4.88
C GLU A 194 10.25 4.48 4.72
N ILE A 195 10.70 5.33 3.79
CA ILE A 195 9.97 6.51 3.37
C ILE A 195 9.88 6.56 1.84
N LEU A 196 8.80 7.16 1.35
CA LEU A 196 8.62 7.50 -0.06
C LEU A 196 8.68 9.02 -0.22
N ILE A 197 9.49 9.50 -1.15
CA ILE A 197 9.64 10.92 -1.46
C ILE A 197 9.25 11.20 -2.91
N ASN A 198 8.26 12.07 -3.10
CA ASN A 198 7.85 12.59 -4.40
C ASN A 198 8.05 14.10 -4.46
N ARG A 199 8.48 14.62 -5.61
CA ARG A 199 8.43 16.06 -5.89
C ARG A 199 6.99 16.45 -6.21
N LYS A 200 6.52 17.57 -5.70
CA LYS A 200 5.25 18.19 -6.09
C LYS A 200 5.53 19.25 -7.14
N THR A 201 5.45 18.88 -8.41
CA THR A 201 5.70 19.84 -9.51
C THR A 201 4.51 20.79 -9.70
N ASP A 202 3.30 20.27 -9.52
CA ASP A 202 2.05 21.02 -9.58
C ASP A 202 0.98 20.34 -8.71
N GLY A 203 -0.29 20.74 -8.83
CA GLY A 203 -1.39 20.15 -8.07
C GLY A 203 -1.78 18.73 -8.51
N MET A 204 -1.23 18.21 -9.60
CA MET A 204 -1.66 16.99 -10.30
C MET A 204 -0.55 15.98 -10.55
N THR A 205 0.72 16.40 -10.44
CA THR A 205 1.88 15.64 -10.90
C THR A 205 2.92 15.51 -9.78
N TYR A 206 3.30 14.26 -9.48
CA TYR A 206 4.10 13.91 -8.31
C TYR A 206 5.23 12.91 -8.64
N PRO A 207 6.22 13.27 -9.49
CA PRO A 207 7.28 12.35 -9.87
C PRO A 207 8.14 11.97 -8.66
N PRO A 208 8.69 10.74 -8.62
CA PRO A 208 9.58 10.32 -7.55
C PRO A 208 10.85 11.19 -7.47
N ALA A 209 11.36 11.40 -6.26
CA ALA A 209 12.63 12.07 -6.01
C ALA A 209 13.71 11.01 -5.76
N ASN A 210 14.54 10.71 -6.76
CA ASN A 210 15.46 9.56 -6.73
C ASN A 210 16.91 9.89 -6.32
N ASN A 211 17.24 11.18 -6.19
CA ASN A 211 18.62 11.66 -6.06
C ASN A 211 18.85 12.46 -4.77
N LEU A 212 18.09 12.16 -3.70
CA LEU A 212 18.26 12.82 -2.42
C LEU A 212 19.19 12.03 -1.49
N SER A 213 19.92 12.75 -0.65
CA SER A 213 20.54 12.18 0.55
C SER A 213 19.62 12.38 1.73
N VAL A 214 19.21 11.29 2.37
CA VAL A 214 18.33 11.29 3.54
C VAL A 214 19.14 10.88 4.76
N GLN A 215 19.09 11.68 5.83
CA GLN A 215 19.66 11.36 7.13
C GLN A 215 18.57 11.36 8.18
N ILE A 216 18.71 10.47 9.17
CA ILE A 216 17.77 10.37 10.29
C ILE A 216 18.48 10.52 11.64
N THR A 217 17.82 11.24 12.54
CA THR A 217 18.24 11.39 13.94
C THR A 217 17.04 11.16 14.84
N PRO A 218 16.76 9.93 15.28
CA PRO A 218 15.68 9.66 16.22
C PRO A 218 15.99 10.23 17.60
N GLU A 219 14.99 10.84 18.23
CA GLU A 219 15.08 11.49 19.53
C GLU A 219 13.78 11.34 20.31
N MET A 220 13.87 11.17 21.62
CA MET A 220 12.75 11.37 22.54
C MET A 220 12.76 12.84 22.99
N PRO A 221 11.82 13.68 22.50
CA PRO A 221 11.91 15.13 22.64
C PRO A 221 11.86 15.61 24.09
N ASP A 222 11.10 14.95 24.96
CA ASP A 222 10.94 15.33 26.37
C ASP A 222 12.21 15.12 27.21
N MET A 223 13.15 14.29 26.72
CA MET A 223 14.36 13.91 27.45
C MET A 223 15.65 14.26 26.71
N GLY A 224 15.57 14.77 25.48
CA GLY A 224 16.75 14.97 24.63
C GLY A 224 17.52 13.67 24.35
N HIS A 225 16.82 12.53 24.35
CA HIS A 225 17.43 11.20 24.34
C HIS A 225 17.42 10.60 22.94
N GLY A 226 18.58 10.54 22.30
CA GLY A 226 18.74 9.89 21.00
C GLY A 226 18.87 8.37 21.07
N SER A 227 19.03 7.72 19.92
CA SER A 227 19.36 6.29 19.87
C SER A 227 20.61 5.98 19.02
N PRO A 228 21.38 4.93 19.38
CA PRO A 228 22.51 4.47 18.57
C PRO A 228 22.07 3.48 17.48
N ASN A 229 22.98 3.10 16.59
CA ASN A 229 22.81 2.03 15.59
C ASN A 229 21.71 2.29 14.54
N ASN A 230 21.42 3.55 14.26
CA ASN A 230 20.55 3.93 13.14
C ASN A 230 21.31 3.82 11.82
N ILE A 231 20.59 3.46 10.77
CA ILE A 231 21.11 3.43 9.40
C ILE A 231 20.30 4.43 8.58
N ASN A 232 20.99 5.43 8.05
CA ASN A 232 20.39 6.45 7.18
C ASN A 232 19.71 5.79 5.96
N PRO A 233 18.52 6.26 5.56
CA PRO A 233 17.83 5.72 4.40
C PRO A 233 18.62 5.92 3.11
N VAL A 234 18.78 4.86 2.33
CA VAL A 234 19.39 4.88 1.00
C VAL A 234 18.33 4.66 -0.08
N PHE A 235 18.50 5.31 -1.22
CA PHE A 235 17.60 5.16 -2.36
C PHE A 235 17.56 3.69 -2.84
N ILE A 236 16.35 3.20 -3.10
CA ILE A 236 16.12 1.86 -3.66
C ILE A 236 15.59 1.96 -5.09
N LYS A 237 14.38 2.50 -5.26
CA LYS A 237 13.72 2.74 -6.55
C LYS A 237 12.53 3.67 -6.36
N ASN A 238 12.12 4.39 -7.41
CA ASN A 238 10.86 5.15 -7.45
C ASN A 238 10.60 6.04 -6.23
N GLY A 239 11.62 6.73 -5.72
CA GLY A 239 11.49 7.61 -4.56
C GLY A 239 11.46 6.90 -3.20
N HIS A 240 11.55 5.56 -3.16
CA HIS A 240 11.69 4.82 -1.92
C HIS A 240 13.12 4.89 -1.39
N TYR A 241 13.22 5.17 -0.10
CA TYR A 241 14.46 5.14 0.66
C TYR A 241 14.31 4.20 1.84
N LYS A 242 15.26 3.28 2.02
CA LYS A 242 15.23 2.28 3.10
C LYS A 242 16.45 2.41 4.01
N GLY A 243 16.20 2.37 5.31
CA GLY A 243 17.21 2.44 6.36
C GLY A 243 16.78 1.62 7.57
N LYS A 244 17.32 1.95 8.74
CA LYS A 244 16.93 1.34 10.01
C LYS A 244 16.87 2.38 11.10
N VAL A 245 15.80 2.33 11.90
CA VAL A 245 15.64 3.18 13.08
C VAL A 245 15.61 2.30 14.33
N ASN A 246 16.41 2.66 15.33
CA ASN A 246 16.48 1.95 16.60
C ASN A 246 15.74 2.74 17.67
N PHE A 247 14.87 2.08 18.42
CA PHE A 247 14.19 2.67 19.58
C PHE A 247 14.66 1.96 20.84
N THR A 248 15.29 2.68 21.77
CA THR A 248 15.92 2.05 22.95
C THR A 248 14.94 1.76 24.08
N MET A 249 13.76 2.37 24.05
CA MET A 249 12.68 2.20 25.00
C MET A 249 11.34 2.60 24.36
N THR A 250 10.24 2.21 24.97
CA THR A 250 8.87 2.64 24.59
C THR A 250 8.66 4.13 24.87
N GLY A 251 7.66 4.74 24.23
CA GLY A 251 7.32 6.15 24.40
C GLY A 251 7.22 6.91 23.07
N LEU A 252 7.12 8.24 23.17
CA LEU A 252 7.12 9.11 22.01
C LEU A 252 8.55 9.30 21.48
N TRP A 253 8.73 9.00 20.21
CA TRP A 253 9.93 9.27 19.43
C TRP A 253 9.61 10.20 18.26
N GLU A 254 10.54 11.10 17.97
CA GLU A 254 10.59 11.87 16.73
C GLU A 254 11.74 11.36 15.87
N ILE A 255 11.44 10.91 14.65
CA ILE A 255 12.47 10.58 13.66
C ILE A 255 12.75 11.84 12.86
N ASN A 256 13.74 12.63 13.32
CA ASN A 256 14.14 13.85 12.63
C ASN A 256 14.77 13.52 11.28
N LEU A 257 14.39 14.27 10.24
CA LEU A 257 14.84 14.09 8.87
C LEU A 257 15.73 15.26 8.46
N THR A 258 16.88 14.95 7.87
CA THR A 258 17.67 15.91 7.10
C THR A 258 17.72 15.46 5.65
N LEU A 259 17.18 16.29 4.76
CA LEU A 259 17.15 16.09 3.32
C LEU A 259 18.18 17.00 2.66
N LYS A 260 19.01 16.41 1.80
CA LYS A 260 19.98 17.12 0.97
C LYS A 260 19.83 16.70 -0.49
N ASP A 261 20.18 17.60 -1.40
CA ASP A 261 20.27 17.26 -2.82
C ASP A 261 21.54 16.45 -3.14
N GLU A 262 21.72 16.11 -4.41
CA GLU A 262 22.86 15.34 -4.91
C GLU A 262 24.22 16.02 -4.75
N THR A 263 24.24 17.36 -4.58
CA THR A 263 25.45 18.14 -4.34
C THR A 263 25.77 18.26 -2.84
N GLY A 264 24.87 17.76 -1.99
CA GLY A 264 24.97 17.87 -0.53
C GLY A 264 24.38 19.16 0.03
N GLN A 265 23.73 20.00 -0.79
CA GLN A 265 23.09 21.23 -0.32
C GLN A 265 21.83 20.90 0.47
N LEU A 266 21.60 21.64 1.55
CA LEU A 266 20.48 21.41 2.47
C LEU A 266 19.14 21.77 1.83
N ILE A 267 18.26 20.78 1.67
CA ILE A 267 16.86 20.98 1.28
C ILE A 267 16.03 21.35 2.51
N ARG A 268 16.14 20.58 3.60
CA ARG A 268 15.38 20.77 4.85
C ARG A 268 15.97 19.93 5.99
N ASN A 269 15.91 20.39 7.24
CA ASN A 269 16.37 19.65 8.42
C ASN A 269 15.49 19.78 9.68
N ASP A 270 14.26 20.27 9.56
CA ASP A 270 13.31 20.46 10.68
C ASP A 270 12.00 19.66 10.47
N ALA A 271 12.01 18.69 9.56
CA ALA A 271 10.89 17.78 9.33
C ALA A 271 11.10 16.50 10.15
N PHE A 272 10.05 15.96 10.74
CA PHE A 272 10.14 14.74 11.54
C PHE A 272 8.83 13.95 11.50
N PHE A 273 8.92 12.65 11.76
CA PHE A 273 7.75 11.79 11.99
C PHE A 273 7.67 11.39 13.46
N LYS A 274 6.46 11.47 14.02
CA LYS A 274 6.18 10.95 15.36
C LYS A 274 5.89 9.46 15.34
N VAL A 275 6.43 8.74 16.30
CA VAL A 275 6.21 7.31 16.50
C VAL A 275 6.01 7.07 18.00
N THR A 276 4.85 6.53 18.36
CA THR A 276 4.47 6.26 19.76
C THR A 276 4.06 4.81 19.89
N PHE A 277 4.70 4.07 20.79
CA PHE A 277 4.42 2.66 21.08
C PHE A 277 4.97 2.22 22.44
#